data_AF-A0A969GAS1-F1
#
_entry.id   AF-A0A969GAS1-F1
#
_cell.length_a   1.000
_cell.length_b   1.000
_cell.length_c   1.000
_cell.angle_alpha   90.00
_cell.angle_beta   90.00
_cell.angle_gamma   90.00
#
_symmetry.space_group_name_H-M   'P 1'
#
loop_
_entity.id
_entity.type
_entity.pdbx_description
1 polymer ?
#
loop_
_entity_poly.entity_id
_entity_poly.type
_entity_poly.pdbx_seq_one_letter_code
_entity_poly.pdbx_strand_id
1 'polypeptide(L)'
;MAIGADISTSEDLTGEGGDWDLEYQVGNVETTSLQFNNYHGTLLTEYSLQQLFDLWQDGTPDDLNLGTDIRLNLNDNLALSGVLNVANTSAGSLQLSATNLAAIVGRGANTFDNAADDVGFAFSNLGLNFTLNSDLTYNYSLDLSGAGLAIRGLEFLTVDSITAAGGNQSSTSLTINNATLKVGDFFNLSGSMAYQATATTTNFSATGVNAFIGNNQGTATTTDDVGLGLSNVNFALISNADATYSYNLTNANVALVGINNLSLSTTTVSATGDNSQASVAIGAFSLDVANNAAFSGNNLNFVKDATGTRFEGSAINAFVGNNQGNINPLDDVGMSLSNAGLNLAISSTGTYTYNLTNASAALVGIPNLTLAATNISANGDATSTNVNIGTFTLDVNGNAKLSGTALTFTNNASGI
;
A
#
# COMPACT_ATOMS: atom_id res chain seq x y z
N MET A 1 16.85 -75.70 8.63
CA MET A 1 17.20 -74.98 9.86
C MET A 1 17.50 -73.55 9.45
N ALA A 2 16.50 -72.66 9.55
CA ALA A 2 16.71 -71.24 9.30
C ALA A 2 17.18 -70.61 10.61
N ILE A 3 18.24 -69.82 10.54
CA ILE A 3 18.81 -69.10 11.68
C ILE A 3 18.26 -67.68 11.56
N GLY A 4 17.44 -67.25 12.52
CA GLY A 4 16.87 -65.91 12.55
C GLY A 4 17.05 -65.33 13.94
N ALA A 5 17.50 -64.08 14.02
CA ALA A 5 17.52 -63.31 15.26
C ALA A 5 16.10 -62.77 15.52
N ASP A 6 15.62 -62.92 16.74
CA ASP A 6 14.42 -62.22 17.23
C ASP A 6 14.87 -60.96 17.98
N ILE A 7 14.09 -59.88 17.88
CA ILE A 7 14.33 -58.64 18.62
C ILE A 7 13.11 -58.46 19.53
N SER A 8 13.23 -58.88 20.80
CA SER A 8 12.23 -58.54 21.80
C SER A 8 12.51 -57.13 22.32
N THR A 9 11.52 -56.24 22.25
CA THR A 9 11.58 -54.93 22.89
C THR A 9 11.58 -55.10 24.41
N SER A 10 12.52 -54.48 25.11
CA SER A 10 12.49 -54.42 26.58
C SER A 10 11.25 -53.67 27.06
N GLU A 11 10.65 -54.11 28.16
CA GLU A 11 9.49 -53.44 28.79
C GLU A 11 9.84 -52.09 29.47
N ASP A 12 11.11 -51.67 29.46
CA ASP A 12 11.53 -50.37 29.97
C ASP A 12 11.47 -49.28 28.88
N LEU A 13 10.46 -48.42 28.99
CA LEU A 13 10.20 -47.27 28.12
C LEU A 13 10.98 -46.00 28.49
N THR A 14 11.88 -46.03 29.48
CA THR A 14 12.49 -44.80 30.02
C THR A 14 13.86 -44.43 29.46
N GLY A 15 14.49 -45.30 28.65
CA GLY A 15 15.63 -44.91 27.82
C GLY A 15 16.92 -44.51 28.55
N GLU A 16 17.03 -44.70 29.86
CA GLU A 16 18.30 -44.56 30.58
C GLU A 16 18.79 -45.93 31.07
N GLY A 17 19.59 -46.60 30.22
CA GLY A 17 20.29 -47.84 30.57
C GLY A 17 19.73 -49.14 29.97
N GLY A 18 18.80 -49.07 29.00
CA GLY A 18 18.32 -50.25 28.29
C GLY A 18 19.40 -50.88 27.40
N ASP A 19 20.07 -51.91 27.92
CA ASP A 19 20.87 -52.82 27.09
C ASP A 19 19.92 -53.59 26.18
N TRP A 20 20.20 -53.56 24.87
CA TRP A 20 19.52 -54.41 23.90
C TRP A 20 20.04 -55.84 24.09
N ASP A 21 19.38 -56.63 24.94
CA ASP A 21 19.71 -58.04 25.06
C ASP A 21 19.21 -58.79 23.82
N LEU A 22 20.16 -59.20 22.98
CA LEU A 22 19.91 -60.10 21.86
C LEU A 22 19.76 -61.52 22.41
N GLU A 23 18.55 -61.90 22.84
CA GLU A 23 18.30 -63.27 23.30
C GLU A 23 18.31 -64.25 22.12
N TYR A 24 19.24 -65.21 22.17
CA TYR A 24 19.33 -66.30 21.19
C TYR A 24 18.35 -67.42 21.56
N GLN A 25 17.16 -67.44 20.94
CA GLN A 25 16.24 -68.58 21.03
C GLN A 25 16.28 -69.45 19.77
N VAL A 26 16.24 -70.77 19.98
CA VAL A 26 16.15 -71.77 18.91
C VAL A 26 14.73 -72.33 18.89
N GLY A 27 13.90 -71.86 17.96
CA GLY A 27 12.50 -72.25 17.81
C GLY A 27 11.94 -71.86 16.45
N ASN A 28 10.73 -72.32 16.12
CA ASN A 28 10.02 -71.86 14.92
C ASN A 28 9.68 -70.38 15.10
N VAL A 29 10.16 -69.52 14.20
CA VAL A 29 9.77 -68.10 14.15
C VAL A 29 8.26 -68.06 13.90
N GLU A 30 7.48 -67.71 14.93
CA GLU A 30 6.07 -67.42 14.73
C GLU A 30 5.99 -66.15 13.89
N THR A 31 5.51 -66.29 12.65
CA THR A 31 5.27 -65.18 11.72
C THR A 31 3.97 -64.48 12.10
N THR A 32 3.84 -64.08 13.36
CA THR A 32 2.86 -63.08 13.77
C THR A 32 3.48 -61.75 13.37
N SER A 33 2.98 -61.14 12.28
CA SER A 33 3.35 -59.76 12.00
C SER A 33 3.04 -58.96 13.25
N LEU A 34 4.05 -58.33 13.86
CA LEU A 34 3.85 -57.27 14.83
C LEU A 34 3.18 -56.12 14.08
N GLN A 35 1.85 -56.21 13.95
CA GLN A 35 1.02 -55.10 13.59
C GLN A 35 1.01 -54.19 14.81
N PHE A 36 1.93 -53.21 14.80
CA PHE A 36 1.87 -52.06 15.70
C PHE A 36 0.65 -51.22 15.32
N ASN A 37 -0.56 -51.70 15.60
CA ASN A 37 -1.80 -51.05 15.18
C ASN A 37 -2.01 -49.69 15.88
N ASN A 38 -1.20 -49.34 16.89
CA ASN A 38 -1.37 -48.12 17.69
C ASN A 38 -0.04 -47.43 18.08
N TYR A 39 1.08 -47.65 17.37
CA TYR A 39 2.30 -46.88 17.67
C TYR A 39 2.28 -45.52 16.94
N HIS A 40 1.37 -44.65 17.37
CA HIS A 40 1.40 -43.22 17.04
C HIS A 40 2.22 -42.43 18.08
N GLY A 41 3.38 -42.99 18.47
CA GLY A 41 4.35 -42.36 19.35
C GLY A 41 4.83 -41.04 18.73
N THR A 42 4.28 -39.95 19.26
CA THR A 42 4.39 -38.55 18.87
C THR A 42 5.84 -38.05 18.83
N LEU A 43 6.46 -38.09 17.65
CA LEU A 43 7.70 -37.37 17.34
C LEU A 43 7.57 -36.44 16.13
N LEU A 44 6.35 -36.29 15.59
CA LEU A 44 6.07 -35.27 14.59
C LEU A 44 5.60 -34.01 15.31
N THR A 45 6.49 -33.03 15.40
CA THR A 45 6.20 -31.67 15.87
C THR A 45 5.54 -30.80 14.78
N GLU A 46 5.34 -31.35 13.59
CA GLU A 46 4.80 -30.66 12.42
C GLU A 46 3.79 -31.55 11.70
N TYR A 47 2.57 -31.05 11.55
CA TYR A 47 1.53 -31.69 10.76
C TYR A 47 1.21 -30.81 9.55
N SER A 48 1.33 -31.38 8.35
CA SER A 48 0.72 -30.80 7.18
C SER A 48 -0.81 -30.91 7.27
N LEU A 49 -1.52 -30.01 6.57
CA LEU A 49 -2.98 -30.06 6.49
C LEU A 49 -3.50 -31.41 5.96
N GLN A 50 -2.78 -32.01 5.02
CA GLN A 50 -3.13 -33.33 4.47
C GLN A 50 -3.02 -34.44 5.53
N GLN A 51 -1.94 -34.44 6.33
CA GLN A 51 -1.79 -35.42 7.41
C GLN A 51 -2.89 -35.27 8.47
N LEU A 52 -3.25 -34.05 8.82
CA LEU A 52 -4.37 -33.79 9.74
C LEU A 52 -5.71 -34.29 9.14
N PHE A 53 -5.92 -34.10 7.84
CA PHE A 53 -7.10 -34.59 7.14
C PHE A 53 -7.17 -36.13 7.11
N ASP A 54 -6.06 -36.78 6.75
CA ASP A 54 -5.99 -38.24 6.66
C ASP A 54 -6.27 -38.89 8.03
N LEU A 55 -5.65 -38.35 9.09
CA LEU A 55 -5.93 -38.79 10.48
C LEU A 55 -7.40 -38.65 10.86
N TRP A 56 -8.06 -37.58 10.42
CA TRP A 56 -9.49 -37.39 10.67
C TRP A 56 -10.35 -38.39 9.87
N GLN A 57 -10.05 -38.60 8.59
CA GLN A 57 -10.79 -39.52 7.72
C GLN A 57 -10.63 -41.00 8.12
N ASP A 58 -9.50 -41.36 8.73
CA ASP A 58 -9.25 -42.70 9.25
C ASP A 58 -10.06 -43.04 10.52
N GLY A 59 -10.83 -42.09 11.06
CA GLY A 59 -11.86 -42.36 12.06
C GLY A 59 -11.34 -42.52 13.50
N THR A 60 -10.18 -41.95 13.82
CA THR A 60 -9.60 -41.91 15.18
C THR A 60 -9.75 -40.55 15.94
N PRO A 61 -10.75 -39.68 15.69
CA PRO A 61 -10.75 -38.32 16.24
C PRO A 61 -10.87 -38.23 17.77
N ASP A 62 -11.40 -39.27 18.44
CA ASP A 62 -11.45 -39.32 19.92
C ASP A 62 -10.05 -39.51 20.55
N ASP A 63 -9.06 -39.95 19.76
CA ASP A 63 -7.66 -40.15 20.15
C ASP A 63 -6.70 -39.15 19.49
N LEU A 64 -7.21 -38.07 18.86
CA LEU A 64 -6.39 -37.05 18.20
C LEU A 64 -5.71 -36.14 19.24
N ASN A 65 -4.83 -36.72 20.05
CA ASN A 65 -3.92 -36.01 20.92
C ASN A 65 -2.78 -35.45 20.05
N LEU A 66 -3.04 -34.28 19.47
CA LEU A 66 -2.12 -33.62 18.56
C LEU A 66 -0.81 -33.14 19.24
N GLY A 67 -0.68 -33.29 20.57
CA GLY A 67 0.54 -32.98 21.31
C GLY A 67 0.67 -31.51 21.72
N THR A 68 1.78 -31.18 22.39
CA THR A 68 1.97 -29.85 23.02
C THR A 68 2.53 -28.78 22.09
N ASP A 69 3.03 -29.15 20.91
CA ASP A 69 3.64 -28.24 19.94
C ASP A 69 3.31 -28.68 18.52
N ILE A 70 2.12 -28.30 18.05
CA ILE A 70 1.70 -28.54 16.66
C ILE A 70 2.07 -27.31 15.87
N ARG A 71 2.83 -27.52 14.80
CA ARG A 71 2.97 -26.54 13.73
C ARG A 71 1.99 -26.88 12.60
N LEU A 72 1.15 -25.92 12.27
CA LEU A 72 0.20 -26.02 11.17
C LEU A 72 0.45 -24.88 10.18
N ASN A 73 0.98 -25.25 9.02
CA ASN A 73 1.07 -24.38 7.86
C ASN A 73 -0.25 -24.45 7.11
N LEU A 74 -1.06 -23.40 7.21
CA LEU A 74 -2.35 -23.35 6.52
C LEU A 74 -2.16 -22.96 5.04
N ASN A 75 -1.31 -21.96 4.80
CA ASN A 75 -0.91 -21.52 3.47
C ASN A 75 0.46 -20.84 3.55
N ASP A 76 1.01 -20.40 2.41
CA ASP A 76 2.32 -19.73 2.34
C ASP A 76 2.39 -18.42 3.15
N ASN A 77 1.25 -17.91 3.64
CA ASN A 77 1.14 -16.65 4.36
C ASN A 77 0.68 -16.79 5.82
N LEU A 78 0.43 -18.01 6.31
CA LEU A 78 0.01 -18.24 7.70
C LEU A 78 0.57 -19.56 8.26
N ALA A 79 1.36 -19.38 9.30
CA ALA A 79 1.87 -20.43 10.16
C ALA A 79 1.28 -20.30 11.57
N LEU A 80 0.80 -21.41 12.12
CA LEU A 80 0.33 -21.51 13.50
C LEU A 80 1.23 -22.47 14.28
N SER A 81 1.52 -22.14 15.54
CA SER A 81 2.26 -23.02 16.45
C SER A 81 1.62 -23.04 17.84
N GLY A 82 1.38 -24.23 18.38
CA GLY A 82 0.92 -24.44 19.76
C GLY A 82 -0.01 -25.64 19.89
N VAL A 83 -0.85 -25.65 20.92
CA VAL A 83 -1.77 -26.77 21.22
C VAL A 83 -3.11 -26.57 20.53
N LEU A 84 -3.51 -27.51 19.68
CA LEU A 84 -4.83 -27.56 19.04
C LEU A 84 -5.70 -28.61 19.73
N ASN A 85 -6.93 -28.25 20.03
CA ASN A 85 -7.93 -29.12 20.62
C ASN A 85 -9.04 -29.40 19.61
N VAL A 86 -9.48 -30.65 19.51
CA VAL A 86 -10.68 -31.00 18.73
C VAL A 86 -11.90 -30.44 19.45
N ALA A 87 -12.57 -29.46 18.84
CA ALA A 87 -13.79 -28.87 19.37
C ALA A 87 -15.03 -29.67 18.97
N ASN A 88 -15.05 -30.19 17.74
CA ASN A 88 -16.14 -30.99 17.19
C ASN A 88 -15.65 -31.82 16.00
N THR A 89 -16.25 -32.98 15.77
CA THR A 89 -15.99 -33.83 14.61
C THR A 89 -17.29 -34.38 14.06
N SER A 90 -17.39 -34.43 12.74
CA SER A 90 -18.52 -34.99 12.00
C SER A 90 -18.01 -35.64 10.72
N ALA A 91 -18.87 -36.34 9.98
CA ALA A 91 -18.49 -36.86 8.66
C ALA A 91 -18.16 -35.75 7.64
N GLY A 92 -18.66 -34.52 7.84
CA GLY A 92 -18.50 -33.41 6.91
C GLY A 92 -17.44 -32.38 7.31
N SER A 93 -17.04 -32.33 8.58
CA SER A 93 -16.06 -31.35 9.07
C SER A 93 -15.37 -31.76 10.36
N LEU A 94 -14.11 -31.31 10.52
CA LEU A 94 -13.31 -31.28 11.73
C LEU A 94 -13.18 -29.83 12.21
N GLN A 95 -13.62 -29.55 13.43
CA GLN A 95 -13.45 -28.25 14.07
C GLN A 95 -12.35 -28.32 15.12
N LEU A 96 -11.35 -27.45 14.98
CA LEU A 96 -10.28 -27.28 15.95
C LEU A 96 -10.40 -25.94 16.64
N SER A 97 -10.08 -25.93 17.93
CA SER A 97 -9.98 -24.72 18.73
C SER A 97 -8.64 -24.68 19.44
N ALA A 98 -8.14 -23.48 19.69
CA ALA A 98 -6.93 -23.32 20.48
C ALA A 98 -6.96 -22.03 21.26
N THR A 99 -6.19 -22.01 22.33
CA THR A 99 -5.87 -20.81 23.11
C THR A 99 -4.36 -20.79 23.29
N ASN A 100 -3.79 -19.59 23.38
CA ASN A 100 -2.35 -19.39 23.52
C ASN A 100 -1.51 -19.83 22.32
N LEU A 101 -2.04 -19.72 21.10
CA LEU A 101 -1.24 -19.97 19.90
C LEU A 101 -0.26 -18.83 19.61
N ALA A 102 0.86 -19.20 19.01
CA ALA A 102 1.67 -18.28 18.23
C ALA A 102 1.27 -18.37 16.76
N ALA A 103 1.30 -17.25 16.05
CA ALA A 103 1.10 -17.22 14.61
C ALA A 103 2.03 -16.24 13.94
N ILE A 104 2.36 -16.51 12.67
CA ILE A 104 2.98 -15.54 11.79
C ILE A 104 2.07 -15.39 10.58
N VAL A 105 1.65 -14.15 10.33
CA VAL A 105 0.91 -13.78 9.13
C VAL A 105 1.79 -12.90 8.26
N GLY A 106 2.18 -13.38 7.09
CA GLY A 106 3.04 -12.67 6.16
C GLY A 106 3.92 -13.59 5.33
N ARG A 107 4.88 -13.02 4.62
CA ARG A 107 5.79 -13.79 3.76
C ARG A 107 6.90 -14.41 4.60
N GLY A 108 7.31 -15.64 4.26
CA GLY A 108 8.27 -16.40 5.05
C GLY A 108 7.64 -17.18 6.20
N ALA A 109 6.31 -17.08 6.39
CA ALA A 109 5.62 -17.77 7.48
C ALA A 109 5.86 -19.30 7.49
N ASN A 110 6.14 -19.91 6.33
CA ASN A 110 6.43 -21.34 6.24
C ASN A 110 7.85 -21.76 6.68
N THR A 111 8.77 -20.82 6.93
CA THR A 111 10.15 -21.07 7.41
C THR A 111 10.27 -20.78 8.91
N PHE A 112 9.64 -21.63 9.73
CA PHE A 112 9.61 -21.52 11.20
C PHE A 112 11.00 -21.50 11.88
N ASP A 113 12.05 -21.92 11.19
CA ASP A 113 13.41 -22.05 11.71
C ASP A 113 14.19 -20.73 11.69
N ASN A 114 13.72 -19.71 10.97
CA ASN A 114 14.46 -18.48 10.78
C ASN A 114 13.59 -17.21 10.86
N ALA A 115 13.43 -16.68 12.07
CA ALA A 115 12.73 -15.42 12.30
C ALA A 115 13.30 -14.20 11.53
N ALA A 116 14.48 -14.30 10.92
CA ALA A 116 15.13 -13.21 10.20
C ALA A 116 14.63 -13.02 8.76
N ASP A 117 13.97 -14.01 8.15
CA ASP A 117 13.37 -13.88 6.81
C ASP A 117 11.86 -13.61 6.82
N ASP A 118 11.23 -13.74 7.99
CA ASP A 118 9.83 -13.37 8.21
C ASP A 118 9.57 -11.88 7.98
N VAL A 119 8.60 -11.58 7.12
CA VAL A 119 8.07 -10.22 6.93
C VAL A 119 6.56 -10.23 7.15
N GLY A 120 6.10 -9.60 8.24
CA GLY A 120 4.68 -9.52 8.56
C GLY A 120 4.36 -9.32 10.05
N PHE A 121 3.26 -9.91 10.48
CA PHE A 121 2.70 -9.81 11.82
C PHE A 121 2.89 -11.12 12.58
N ALA A 122 3.69 -11.08 13.63
CA ALA A 122 3.86 -12.18 14.56
C ALA A 122 2.96 -11.95 15.77
N PHE A 123 2.17 -12.95 16.10
CA PHE A 123 1.23 -12.93 17.19
C PHE A 123 1.59 -13.97 18.24
N SER A 124 1.29 -13.67 19.50
CA SER A 124 1.32 -14.62 20.61
C SER A 124 0.02 -14.55 21.40
N ASN A 125 -0.28 -15.59 22.17
CA ASN A 125 -1.49 -15.68 23.00
C ASN A 125 -2.81 -15.62 22.20
N LEU A 126 -2.83 -16.19 20.99
CA LEU A 126 -3.99 -16.17 20.11
C LEU A 126 -5.01 -17.25 20.46
N GLY A 127 -6.28 -16.93 20.25
CA GLY A 127 -7.33 -17.94 20.07
C GLY A 127 -7.47 -18.33 18.60
N LEU A 128 -7.90 -19.57 18.34
CA LEU A 128 -8.22 -20.08 17.00
C LEU A 128 -9.58 -20.76 17.02
N ASN A 129 -10.37 -20.49 16.00
CA ASN A 129 -11.44 -21.38 15.56
C ASN A 129 -11.13 -21.79 14.11
N PHE A 130 -10.94 -23.07 13.86
CA PHE A 130 -10.58 -23.63 12.56
C PHE A 130 -11.60 -24.70 12.18
N THR A 131 -12.01 -24.73 10.93
CA THR A 131 -12.92 -25.76 10.37
C THR A 131 -12.32 -26.29 9.09
N LEU A 132 -12.00 -27.58 9.07
CA LEU A 132 -11.58 -28.34 7.89
C LEU A 132 -12.76 -29.18 7.41
N ASN A 133 -13.10 -29.07 6.13
CA ASN A 133 -14.21 -29.79 5.50
C ASN A 133 -13.73 -31.09 4.85
N SER A 134 -14.66 -32.00 4.57
CA SER A 134 -14.37 -33.31 3.96
C SER A 134 -13.80 -33.23 2.54
N ASP A 135 -13.80 -32.04 1.93
CA ASP A 135 -13.25 -31.76 0.61
C ASP A 135 -11.89 -31.04 0.66
N LEU A 136 -11.21 -31.04 1.81
CA LEU A 136 -9.95 -30.33 2.10
C LEU A 136 -10.03 -28.80 2.07
N THR A 137 -11.21 -28.21 1.87
CA THR A 137 -11.38 -26.76 2.08
C THR A 137 -11.41 -26.44 3.56
N TYR A 138 -10.98 -25.23 3.93
CA TYR A 138 -10.97 -24.85 5.34
C TYR A 138 -11.28 -23.36 5.52
N ASN A 139 -11.79 -23.01 6.69
CA ASN A 139 -11.92 -21.63 7.15
C ASN A 139 -11.35 -21.51 8.56
N TYR A 140 -10.82 -20.34 8.88
CA TYR A 140 -10.36 -20.04 10.22
C TYR A 140 -10.62 -18.60 10.62
N SER A 141 -10.74 -18.38 11.93
CA SER A 141 -10.75 -17.07 12.56
C SER A 141 -9.78 -17.08 13.74
N LEU A 142 -8.97 -16.04 13.86
CA LEU A 142 -8.09 -15.83 15.00
C LEU A 142 -8.76 -14.84 15.96
N ASP A 143 -8.85 -15.22 17.23
CA ASP A 143 -9.21 -14.31 18.30
C ASP A 143 -7.94 -13.58 18.76
N LEU A 144 -7.92 -12.28 18.48
CA LEU A 144 -6.79 -11.40 18.79
C LEU A 144 -6.98 -10.69 20.14
N SER A 145 -8.04 -10.98 20.90
CA SER A 145 -8.29 -10.34 22.18
C SER A 145 -7.22 -10.72 23.20
N GLY A 146 -6.35 -9.76 23.53
CA GLY A 146 -5.21 -9.98 24.43
C GLY A 146 -3.99 -10.64 23.78
N ALA A 147 -3.98 -10.81 22.45
CA ALA A 147 -2.83 -11.31 21.73
C ALA A 147 -1.66 -10.30 21.80
N GLY A 148 -0.45 -10.80 22.00
CA GLY A 148 0.76 -10.01 21.80
C GLY A 148 0.99 -9.81 20.31
N LEU A 149 1.35 -8.60 19.89
CA LEU A 149 1.68 -8.28 18.50
C LEU A 149 3.14 -7.84 18.40
N ALA A 150 3.87 -8.47 17.49
CA ALA A 150 5.17 -8.03 17.04
C ALA A 150 5.16 -7.87 15.51
N ILE A 151 5.81 -6.83 15.03
CA ILE A 151 5.97 -6.58 13.59
C ILE A 151 7.39 -7.00 13.21
N ARG A 152 7.54 -7.82 12.17
CA ARG A 152 8.84 -8.32 11.68
C ARG A 152 9.11 -7.81 10.27
N GLY A 153 10.33 -7.31 10.04
CA GLY A 153 10.78 -6.83 8.72
C GLY A 153 10.02 -5.62 8.17
N LEU A 154 9.26 -4.92 9.02
CA LEU A 154 8.49 -3.72 8.69
C LEU A 154 8.72 -2.66 9.78
N GLU A 155 9.97 -2.31 10.07
CA GLU A 155 10.35 -1.40 11.17
C GLU A 155 9.74 0.01 11.04
N PHE A 156 9.28 0.33 9.84
CA PHE A 156 8.64 1.57 9.47
C PHE A 156 7.11 1.57 9.77
N LEU A 157 6.54 0.44 10.18
CA LEU A 157 5.13 0.29 10.51
C LEU A 157 4.94 0.21 12.04
N THR A 158 4.01 1.01 12.57
CA THR A 158 3.50 0.90 13.94
C THR A 158 2.02 0.58 13.89
N VAL A 159 1.57 -0.32 14.76
CA VAL A 159 0.17 -0.75 14.84
C VAL A 159 -0.25 -0.76 16.31
N ASP A 160 -1.35 -0.08 16.63
CA ASP A 160 -1.91 -0.10 17.98
C ASP A 160 -2.59 -1.45 18.27
N SER A 161 -3.43 -1.91 17.33
CA SER A 161 -4.16 -3.17 17.47
C SER A 161 -4.61 -3.74 16.13
N ILE A 162 -4.79 -5.06 16.11
CA ILE A 162 -5.43 -5.79 15.01
C ILE A 162 -6.65 -6.46 15.66
N THR A 163 -7.85 -6.22 15.13
CA THR A 163 -9.11 -6.68 15.77
C THR A 163 -9.67 -7.94 15.15
N ALA A 164 -9.26 -8.27 13.93
CA ALA A 164 -9.71 -9.47 13.25
C ALA A 164 -8.61 -10.00 12.35
N ALA A 165 -8.38 -11.31 12.42
CA ALA A 165 -7.63 -12.04 11.42
C ALA A 165 -8.36 -13.35 11.11
N GLY A 166 -8.37 -13.76 9.85
CA GLY A 166 -9.08 -14.94 9.41
C GLY A 166 -8.87 -15.21 7.94
N GLY A 167 -9.31 -16.37 7.48
CA GLY A 167 -9.07 -16.76 6.10
C GLY A 167 -9.53 -18.16 5.77
N ASN A 168 -9.07 -18.61 4.61
CA ASN A 168 -9.35 -19.92 4.02
C ASN A 168 -8.16 -20.36 3.14
N GLN A 169 -8.34 -21.43 2.38
CA GLN A 169 -7.31 -21.95 1.47
C GLN A 169 -6.81 -20.95 0.42
N SER A 170 -7.59 -19.92 0.11
CA SER A 170 -7.27 -18.96 -0.94
C SER A 170 -6.69 -17.64 -0.42
N SER A 171 -6.96 -17.30 0.85
CA SER A 171 -6.58 -16.00 1.37
C SER A 171 -6.49 -15.93 2.89
N THR A 172 -5.65 -15.01 3.37
CA THR A 172 -5.54 -14.59 4.76
C THR A 172 -5.81 -13.08 4.81
N SER A 173 -6.72 -12.63 5.69
CA SER A 173 -7.11 -11.22 5.81
C SER A 173 -6.94 -10.71 7.25
N LEU A 174 -6.55 -9.43 7.38
CA LEU A 174 -6.34 -8.74 8.65
C LEU A 174 -7.00 -7.36 8.61
N THR A 175 -7.66 -7.00 9.71
CA THR A 175 -8.14 -5.64 9.97
C THR A 175 -7.25 -4.97 10.99
N ILE A 176 -6.51 -3.97 10.54
CA ILE A 176 -5.50 -3.26 11.30
C ILE A 176 -6.08 -1.90 11.68
N ASN A 177 -6.23 -1.62 12.98
CA ASN A 177 -6.83 -0.36 13.43
C ASN A 177 -5.75 0.60 13.90
N ASN A 178 -5.98 1.89 13.64
CA ASN A 178 -5.07 2.98 14.01
C ASN A 178 -3.62 2.70 13.60
N ALA A 179 -3.46 2.10 12.43
CA ALA A 179 -2.16 1.78 11.90
C ALA A 179 -1.46 3.07 11.47
N THR A 180 -0.18 3.15 11.75
CA THR A 180 0.68 4.29 11.44
C THR A 180 1.88 3.78 10.64
N LEU A 181 1.88 4.06 9.35
CA LEU A 181 2.98 3.78 8.44
C LEU A 181 3.87 5.02 8.36
N LYS A 182 5.09 4.94 8.87
CA LYS A 182 6.07 6.03 8.85
C LYS A 182 7.13 5.79 7.78
N VAL A 183 7.73 6.84 7.25
CA VAL A 183 9.01 6.74 6.54
C VAL A 183 9.94 7.80 7.13
N GLY A 184 10.82 7.36 8.03
CA GLY A 184 11.59 8.27 8.88
C GLY A 184 10.69 9.22 9.67
N ASP A 185 11.17 10.44 9.89
CA ASP A 185 10.43 11.51 10.58
C ASP A 185 9.65 12.42 9.60
N PHE A 186 9.63 12.09 8.31
CA PHE A 186 9.13 12.98 7.25
C PHE A 186 7.78 12.57 6.66
N PHE A 187 7.41 11.29 6.72
CA PHE A 187 6.13 10.80 6.21
C PHE A 187 5.42 9.99 7.27
N ASN A 188 4.11 10.21 7.39
CA ASN A 188 3.24 9.41 8.22
C ASN A 188 1.90 9.21 7.52
N LEU A 189 1.46 7.99 7.34
CA LEU A 189 0.11 7.60 6.95
C LEU A 189 -0.57 6.93 8.13
N SER A 190 -1.72 7.45 8.54
CA SER A 190 -2.43 7.01 9.74
C SER A 190 -3.91 6.73 9.49
N GLY A 191 -4.39 5.64 10.09
CA GLY A 191 -5.80 5.27 10.15
C GLY A 191 -6.03 3.77 10.07
N SER A 192 -7.25 3.35 9.78
CA SER A 192 -7.57 1.93 9.67
C SER A 192 -7.18 1.38 8.30
N MET A 193 -6.54 0.22 8.30
CA MET A 193 -6.04 -0.47 7.11
C MET A 193 -6.54 -1.91 7.07
N ALA A 194 -6.75 -2.41 5.87
CA ALA A 194 -7.02 -3.81 5.60
C ALA A 194 -5.84 -4.41 4.83
N TYR A 195 -5.41 -5.58 5.27
CA TYR A 195 -4.41 -6.39 4.59
C TYR A 195 -5.03 -7.70 4.15
N GLN A 196 -4.71 -8.13 2.94
CA GLN A 196 -5.09 -9.44 2.44
C GLN A 196 -3.94 -10.05 1.64
N ALA A 197 -3.60 -11.30 1.93
CA ALA A 197 -2.63 -12.07 1.17
C ALA A 197 -3.30 -13.30 0.54
N THR A 198 -2.91 -13.61 -0.69
CA THR A 198 -3.24 -14.85 -1.41
C THR A 198 -1.93 -15.52 -1.83
N ALA A 199 -2.01 -16.65 -2.55
CA ALA A 199 -0.84 -17.31 -3.12
C ALA A 199 -0.07 -16.44 -4.13
N THR A 200 -0.74 -15.49 -4.79
CA THR A 200 -0.14 -14.72 -5.90
C THR A 200 -0.14 -13.21 -5.68
N THR A 201 -0.90 -12.70 -4.71
CA THR A 201 -1.07 -11.26 -4.50
C THR A 201 -1.09 -10.89 -3.04
N THR A 202 -0.54 -9.71 -2.73
CA THR A 202 -0.75 -9.01 -1.47
C THR A 202 -1.49 -7.70 -1.75
N ASN A 203 -2.57 -7.46 -1.01
CA ASN A 203 -3.38 -6.25 -1.09
C ASN A 203 -3.32 -5.48 0.23
N PHE A 204 -2.98 -4.20 0.13
CA PHE A 204 -3.10 -3.23 1.22
C PHE A 204 -4.12 -2.19 0.81
N SER A 205 -5.14 -1.97 1.64
CA SER A 205 -6.14 -0.94 1.38
C SER A 205 -6.47 -0.16 2.63
N ALA A 206 -6.84 1.08 2.46
CA ALA A 206 -7.18 1.99 3.54
C ALA A 206 -8.24 2.98 3.04
N THR A 207 -9.17 3.36 3.90
CA THR A 207 -10.27 4.27 3.54
C THR A 207 -10.35 5.38 4.56
N GLY A 208 -10.44 6.62 4.10
CA GLY A 208 -10.51 7.80 4.97
C GLY A 208 -9.26 8.01 5.83
N VAL A 209 -8.09 7.55 5.37
CA VAL A 209 -6.82 7.72 6.10
C VAL A 209 -6.24 9.10 5.89
N ASN A 210 -5.39 9.54 6.83
CA ASN A 210 -4.70 10.81 6.75
C ASN A 210 -3.20 10.56 6.53
N ALA A 211 -2.59 11.35 5.66
CA ALA A 211 -1.14 11.35 5.51
C ALA A 211 -0.56 12.74 5.79
N PHE A 212 0.66 12.78 6.27
CA PHE A 212 1.42 14.02 6.45
C PHE A 212 2.82 13.83 5.91
N ILE A 213 3.28 14.82 5.14
CA ILE A 213 4.63 14.90 4.56
C ILE A 213 5.27 16.19 5.07
N GLY A 214 6.24 16.13 5.98
CA GLY A 214 6.84 17.33 6.54
C GLY A 214 7.64 17.12 7.82
N ASN A 215 8.02 18.22 8.47
CA ASN A 215 8.82 18.21 9.69
C ASN A 215 7.96 18.33 10.95
N ASN A 216 8.52 17.86 12.07
CA ASN A 216 7.93 17.86 13.42
C ASN A 216 6.62 17.06 13.55
N GLN A 217 6.32 16.24 12.54
CA GLN A 217 5.16 15.36 12.55
C GLN A 217 5.19 14.42 13.75
N GLY A 218 4.09 14.37 14.49
CA GLY A 218 3.94 13.45 15.62
C GLY A 218 4.65 13.89 16.90
N THR A 219 5.05 15.17 17.01
CA THR A 219 5.35 15.78 18.31
C THR A 219 4.06 16.00 19.10
N ALA A 220 4.19 16.33 20.39
CA ALA A 220 3.04 16.57 21.26
C ALA A 220 2.26 17.85 20.89
N THR A 221 2.90 18.76 20.16
CA THR A 221 2.30 19.98 19.62
C THR A 221 2.03 19.77 18.15
N THR A 222 0.88 20.21 17.64
CA THR A 222 0.56 20.09 16.20
C THR A 222 0.73 21.43 15.47
N THR A 223 1.12 22.47 16.19
CA THR A 223 1.26 23.84 15.67
C THR A 223 2.65 24.12 15.11
N ASP A 224 3.63 23.29 15.43
CA ASP A 224 4.99 23.26 14.91
C ASP A 224 5.15 22.34 13.69
N ASP A 225 4.09 21.62 13.31
CA ASP A 225 4.02 20.84 12.08
C ASP A 225 4.17 21.77 10.87
N VAL A 226 5.12 21.46 10.00
CA VAL A 226 5.34 22.20 8.74
C VAL A 226 5.44 21.23 7.58
N GLY A 227 4.50 21.31 6.63
CA GLY A 227 4.46 20.38 5.51
C GLY A 227 3.18 20.36 4.70
N LEU A 228 2.89 19.19 4.14
CA LEU A 228 1.70 18.88 3.33
C LEU A 228 0.85 17.84 4.05
N GLY A 229 -0.38 18.21 4.40
CA GLY A 229 -1.39 17.31 4.92
C GLY A 229 -2.27 16.77 3.82
N LEU A 230 -2.51 15.46 3.83
CA LEU A 230 -3.50 14.78 3.03
C LEU A 230 -4.57 14.22 3.97
N SER A 231 -5.84 14.48 3.67
CA SER A 231 -6.95 13.98 4.48
C SER A 231 -7.97 13.23 3.63
N ASN A 232 -8.69 12.33 4.30
CA ASN A 232 -9.75 11.51 3.69
C ASN A 232 -9.27 10.67 2.49
N VAL A 233 -8.04 10.19 2.55
CA VAL A 233 -7.41 9.44 1.47
C VAL A 233 -7.96 8.03 1.45
N ASN A 234 -8.38 7.58 0.27
CA ASN A 234 -8.63 6.17 0.00
C ASN A 234 -7.45 5.62 -0.78
N PHE A 235 -6.77 4.63 -0.22
CA PHE A 235 -5.56 4.04 -0.78
C PHE A 235 -5.78 2.55 -1.03
N ALA A 236 -5.28 2.05 -2.14
CA ALA A 236 -5.17 0.63 -2.44
C ALA A 236 -3.84 0.36 -3.14
N LEU A 237 -3.17 -0.71 -2.75
CA LEU A 237 -1.94 -1.24 -3.35
C LEU A 237 -2.10 -2.73 -3.51
N ILE A 238 -1.94 -3.22 -4.74
CA ILE A 238 -1.86 -4.64 -5.05
C ILE A 238 -0.43 -4.92 -5.53
N SER A 239 0.24 -5.86 -4.88
CA SER A 239 1.55 -6.36 -5.27
C SER A 239 1.44 -7.83 -5.65
N ASN A 240 1.98 -8.19 -6.81
CA ASN A 240 1.98 -9.53 -7.35
C ASN A 240 3.28 -10.26 -7.02
N ALA A 241 3.25 -11.60 -7.05
CA ALA A 241 4.41 -12.45 -6.80
C ALA A 241 5.58 -12.22 -7.78
N ASP A 242 5.32 -11.73 -8.99
CA ASP A 242 6.32 -11.40 -10.01
C ASP A 242 6.95 -10.01 -9.85
N ALA A 243 6.76 -9.38 -8.69
CA ALA A 243 7.19 -8.01 -8.35
C ALA A 243 6.52 -6.91 -9.20
N THR A 244 5.47 -7.22 -9.95
CA THR A 244 4.58 -6.20 -10.49
C THR A 244 3.64 -5.67 -9.41
N TYR A 245 3.17 -4.43 -9.58
CA TYR A 245 2.28 -3.77 -8.65
C TYR A 245 1.33 -2.81 -9.37
N SER A 246 0.23 -2.49 -8.70
CA SER A 246 -0.65 -1.38 -9.07
C SER A 246 -1.11 -0.66 -7.80
N TYR A 247 -1.30 0.64 -7.88
CA TYR A 247 -1.82 1.44 -6.79
C TYR A 247 -2.87 2.43 -7.27
N ASN A 248 -3.75 2.78 -6.33
CA ASN A 248 -4.76 3.80 -6.51
C ASN A 248 -4.90 4.62 -5.22
N LEU A 249 -4.94 5.92 -5.39
CA LEU A 249 -5.18 6.93 -4.37
C LEU A 249 -6.33 7.81 -4.85
N THR A 250 -7.39 7.93 -4.06
CA THR A 250 -8.57 8.74 -4.39
C THR A 250 -9.03 9.55 -3.18
N ASN A 251 -9.87 10.57 -3.45
CA ASN A 251 -10.51 11.42 -2.44
C ASN A 251 -9.56 12.20 -1.53
N ALA A 252 -8.28 12.32 -1.91
CA ALA A 252 -7.33 13.06 -1.10
C ALA A 252 -7.57 14.56 -1.20
N ASN A 253 -7.78 15.20 -0.05
CA ASN A 253 -7.74 16.65 0.09
C ASN A 253 -6.34 17.05 0.53
N VAL A 254 -5.71 18.00 -0.17
CA VAL A 254 -4.33 18.43 0.11
C VAL A 254 -4.34 19.85 0.64
N ALA A 255 -3.62 20.06 1.75
CA ALA A 255 -3.44 21.37 2.35
C ALA A 255 -1.98 21.56 2.81
N LEU A 256 -1.53 22.81 2.81
CA LEU A 256 -0.29 23.19 3.48
C LEU A 256 -0.55 23.35 4.98
N VAL A 257 0.44 22.97 5.79
CA VAL A 257 0.41 23.12 7.24
C VAL A 257 1.66 23.89 7.66
N GLY A 258 1.49 24.90 8.52
CA GLY A 258 2.60 25.65 9.13
C GLY A 258 3.43 26.53 8.19
N ILE A 259 3.04 26.69 6.92
CA ILE A 259 3.77 27.52 5.95
C ILE A 259 3.08 28.88 5.81
N ASN A 260 3.66 29.90 6.44
CA ASN A 260 3.13 31.26 6.39
C ASN A 260 3.24 31.85 4.98
N ASN A 261 2.22 32.63 4.60
CA ASN A 261 2.13 33.34 3.32
C ASN A 261 2.13 32.43 2.08
N LEU A 262 1.84 31.14 2.24
CA LEU A 262 1.61 30.20 1.15
C LEU A 262 0.31 29.47 1.43
N SER A 263 -0.66 29.54 0.52
CA SER A 263 -1.89 28.76 0.62
C SER A 263 -2.03 27.84 -0.57
N LEU A 264 -2.45 26.61 -0.31
CA LEU A 264 -2.77 25.60 -1.31
C LEU A 264 -4.17 25.08 -1.01
N SER A 265 -5.02 25.07 -2.01
CA SER A 265 -6.32 24.41 -1.96
C SER A 265 -6.48 23.52 -3.19
N THR A 266 -7.02 22.33 -2.97
CA THR A 266 -7.40 21.40 -4.03
C THR A 266 -8.78 20.82 -3.69
N THR A 267 -9.55 20.48 -4.72
CA THR A 267 -10.87 19.85 -4.55
C THR A 267 -10.75 18.34 -4.42
N THR A 268 -9.96 17.73 -5.28
CA THR A 268 -9.61 16.31 -5.25
C THR A 268 -8.20 16.13 -5.76
N VAL A 269 -7.47 15.22 -5.13
CA VAL A 269 -6.23 14.65 -5.66
C VAL A 269 -6.41 13.15 -5.76
N SER A 270 -6.02 12.62 -6.90
CA SER A 270 -5.97 11.18 -7.15
C SER A 270 -4.66 10.82 -7.81
N ALA A 271 -4.16 9.63 -7.51
CA ALA A 271 -3.00 9.07 -8.17
C ALA A 271 -3.24 7.60 -8.50
N THR A 272 -2.80 7.17 -9.67
CA THR A 272 -2.87 5.78 -10.10
C THR A 272 -1.56 5.41 -10.76
N GLY A 273 -1.13 4.17 -10.60
CA GLY A 273 0.03 3.71 -11.35
C GLY A 273 0.32 2.24 -11.17
N ASP A 274 1.30 1.80 -11.92
CA ASP A 274 1.86 0.45 -11.96
C ASP A 274 3.35 0.51 -12.34
N ASN A 275 3.95 -0.62 -12.68
CA ASN A 275 5.36 -0.71 -13.10
C ASN A 275 5.70 0.09 -14.38
N SER A 276 4.71 0.47 -15.16
CA SER A 276 4.88 1.08 -16.49
C SER A 276 4.52 2.56 -16.51
N GLN A 277 3.56 2.97 -15.68
CA GLN A 277 3.01 4.31 -15.69
C GLN A 277 2.66 4.80 -14.27
N ALA A 278 2.83 6.10 -14.05
CA ALA A 278 2.25 6.81 -12.92
C ALA A 278 1.46 8.02 -13.42
N SER A 279 0.30 8.27 -12.82
CA SER A 279 -0.57 9.40 -13.11
C SER A 279 -0.99 10.08 -11.83
N VAL A 280 -0.96 11.41 -11.80
CA VAL A 280 -1.51 12.23 -10.72
C VAL A 280 -2.46 13.23 -11.33
N ALA A 281 -3.72 13.20 -10.91
CA ALA A 281 -4.74 14.16 -11.30
C ALA A 281 -5.15 15.00 -10.10
N ILE A 282 -5.08 16.31 -10.28
CA ILE A 282 -5.54 17.32 -9.34
C ILE A 282 -6.74 17.99 -9.99
N GLY A 283 -7.87 18.06 -9.28
CA GLY A 283 -9.09 18.71 -9.75
C GLY A 283 -8.94 20.23 -9.88
N ALA A 284 -9.93 20.98 -9.42
CA ALA A 284 -9.75 22.42 -9.23
C ALA A 284 -8.68 22.65 -8.15
N PHE A 285 -7.74 23.55 -8.42
CA PHE A 285 -6.66 23.91 -7.52
C PHE A 285 -6.41 25.42 -7.47
N SER A 286 -5.84 25.89 -6.37
CA SER A 286 -5.31 27.23 -6.21
C SER A 286 -4.07 27.19 -5.31
N LEU A 287 -3.01 27.84 -5.75
CA LEU A 287 -1.77 28.10 -5.03
C LEU A 287 -1.60 29.61 -4.97
N ASP A 288 -1.42 30.16 -3.77
CA ASP A 288 -1.31 31.59 -3.54
C ASP A 288 -0.08 31.90 -2.69
N VAL A 289 0.70 32.89 -3.11
CA VAL A 289 1.97 33.31 -2.51
C VAL A 289 1.84 34.77 -2.05
N ALA A 290 1.56 34.95 -0.77
CA ALA A 290 1.71 36.21 -0.05
C ALA A 290 1.06 37.44 -0.72
N ASN A 291 -0.16 37.32 -1.26
CA ASN A 291 -0.87 38.36 -2.03
C ASN A 291 -0.12 38.89 -3.28
N ASN A 292 0.94 38.21 -3.70
CA ASN A 292 1.80 38.64 -4.78
C ASN A 292 1.67 37.78 -6.03
N ALA A 293 1.41 36.48 -5.86
CA ALA A 293 1.24 35.59 -6.99
C ALA A 293 0.24 34.50 -6.69
N ALA A 294 -0.69 34.29 -7.61
CA ALA A 294 -1.63 33.20 -7.54
C ALA A 294 -1.62 32.39 -8.83
N PHE A 295 -1.81 31.10 -8.67
CA PHE A 295 -1.95 30.13 -9.74
C PHE A 295 -3.16 29.27 -9.43
N SER A 296 -4.08 29.17 -10.37
CA SER A 296 -5.25 28.31 -10.23
C SER A 296 -5.56 27.64 -11.55
N GLY A 297 -6.40 26.63 -11.51
CA GLY A 297 -6.88 25.99 -12.72
C GLY A 297 -7.74 24.78 -12.41
N ASN A 298 -8.11 24.10 -13.47
CA ASN A 298 -8.90 22.89 -13.43
C ASN A 298 -8.11 21.73 -14.06
N ASN A 299 -8.21 20.57 -13.42
CA ASN A 299 -7.75 19.31 -13.98
C ASN A 299 -6.27 19.36 -14.39
N LEU A 300 -5.40 19.58 -13.41
CA LEU A 300 -3.95 19.47 -13.61
C LEU A 300 -3.56 17.99 -13.53
N ASN A 301 -3.10 17.44 -14.65
CA ASN A 301 -2.75 16.04 -14.80
C ASN A 301 -1.26 15.89 -15.11
N PHE A 302 -0.62 14.96 -14.40
CA PHE A 302 0.78 14.58 -14.58
C PHE A 302 0.81 13.11 -14.93
N VAL A 303 1.37 12.75 -16.09
CA VAL A 303 1.54 11.34 -16.48
C VAL A 303 2.99 11.07 -16.78
N LYS A 304 3.57 10.07 -16.12
CA LYS A 304 4.91 9.54 -16.41
C LYS A 304 4.78 8.13 -16.95
N ASP A 305 5.31 7.87 -18.14
CA ASP A 305 5.38 6.54 -18.75
C ASP A 305 6.77 6.30 -19.40
N ALA A 306 6.93 5.20 -20.13
CA ALA A 306 8.18 4.87 -20.80
C ALA A 306 8.60 5.91 -21.88
N THR A 307 7.66 6.66 -22.44
CA THR A 307 7.91 7.66 -23.49
C THR A 307 8.36 9.00 -22.93
N GLY A 308 7.97 9.32 -21.69
CA GLY A 308 8.31 10.59 -21.06
C GLY A 308 7.32 11.01 -19.97
N THR A 309 7.31 12.32 -19.70
CA THR A 309 6.39 12.97 -18.76
C THR A 309 5.48 13.92 -19.53
N ARG A 310 4.18 13.88 -19.27
CA ARG A 310 3.18 14.82 -19.79
C ARG A 310 2.56 15.61 -18.65
N PHE A 311 2.35 16.90 -18.89
CA PHE A 311 1.70 17.85 -18.00
C PHE A 311 0.56 18.48 -18.78
N GLU A 312 -0.66 18.32 -18.28
CA GLU A 312 -1.86 18.82 -18.94
C GLU A 312 -2.67 19.61 -17.93
N GLY A 313 -3.14 20.78 -18.30
CA GLY A 313 -3.98 21.59 -17.45
C GLY A 313 -4.94 22.43 -18.26
N SER A 314 -6.09 22.73 -17.66
CA SER A 314 -7.16 23.47 -18.31
C SER A 314 -7.60 24.66 -17.46
N ALA A 315 -8.11 25.70 -18.11
CA ALA A 315 -8.57 26.92 -17.44
C ALA A 315 -7.55 27.48 -16.43
N ILE A 316 -6.26 27.38 -16.74
CA ILE A 316 -5.18 27.86 -15.88
C ILE A 316 -5.25 29.38 -15.84
N ASN A 317 -5.28 29.93 -14.64
CA ASN A 317 -5.18 31.34 -14.36
C ASN A 317 -3.91 31.59 -13.54
N ALA A 318 -3.21 32.66 -13.85
CA ALA A 318 -2.09 33.13 -13.07
C ALA A 318 -2.22 34.63 -12.85
N PHE A 319 -1.81 35.11 -11.69
CA PHE A 319 -1.64 36.52 -11.43
C PHE A 319 -0.27 36.72 -10.80
N VAL A 320 0.44 37.76 -11.23
CA VAL A 320 1.67 38.22 -10.59
C VAL A 320 1.57 39.72 -10.42
N GLY A 321 1.65 40.20 -9.18
CA GLY A 321 1.43 41.61 -8.85
C GLY A 321 1.44 41.85 -7.34
N ASN A 322 0.71 42.86 -6.89
CA ASN A 322 0.53 43.19 -5.48
C ASN A 322 -0.98 43.21 -5.17
N ASN A 323 -1.30 42.93 -3.90
CA ASN A 323 -2.63 42.92 -3.32
C ASN A 323 -3.60 41.85 -3.83
N GLN A 324 -3.16 40.93 -4.67
CA GLN A 324 -4.03 39.88 -5.17
C GLN A 324 -4.53 38.98 -4.04
N GLY A 325 -5.78 38.53 -4.16
CA GLY A 325 -6.41 37.64 -3.18
C GLY A 325 -7.03 38.34 -1.97
N ASN A 326 -7.02 39.68 -1.92
CA ASN A 326 -7.76 40.42 -0.91
C ASN A 326 -9.26 40.53 -1.26
N ILE A 327 -10.07 41.03 -0.32
CA ILE A 327 -11.55 41.11 -0.47
C ILE A 327 -11.98 42.04 -1.61
N ASN A 328 -11.13 42.99 -2.00
CA ASN A 328 -11.39 44.01 -3.01
C ASN A 328 -10.52 43.81 -4.26
N PRO A 329 -10.94 43.00 -5.24
CA PRO A 329 -10.18 42.75 -6.47
C PRO A 329 -9.93 44.00 -7.35
N LEU A 330 -10.43 45.18 -6.96
CA LEU A 330 -10.19 46.46 -7.65
C LEU A 330 -8.85 47.10 -7.28
N ASP A 331 -8.18 46.66 -6.22
CA ASP A 331 -6.86 47.18 -5.81
C ASP A 331 -5.69 46.26 -6.22
N ASP A 332 -5.98 45.16 -6.90
CA ASP A 332 -5.00 44.27 -7.53
C ASP A 332 -4.20 45.04 -8.57
N VAL A 333 -2.88 45.07 -8.44
CA VAL A 333 -1.98 45.72 -9.41
C VAL A 333 -0.98 44.72 -9.94
N GLY A 334 -1.04 44.39 -11.23
CA GLY A 334 -0.15 43.39 -11.79
C GLY A 334 -0.48 42.91 -13.20
N MET A 335 -0.04 41.70 -13.50
CA MET A 335 -0.29 41.01 -14.76
C MET A 335 -1.11 39.74 -14.48
N SER A 336 -2.21 39.61 -15.20
CA SER A 336 -3.08 38.44 -15.18
C SER A 336 -2.90 37.61 -16.45
N LEU A 337 -2.99 36.30 -16.31
CA LEU A 337 -3.19 35.30 -17.34
C LEU A 337 -4.46 34.54 -16.97
N SER A 338 -5.36 34.32 -17.92
CA SER A 338 -6.64 33.65 -17.66
C SER A 338 -6.97 32.62 -18.73
N ASN A 339 -7.63 31.56 -18.29
CA ASN A 339 -8.23 30.52 -19.12
C ASN A 339 -7.23 29.80 -20.07
N ALA A 340 -5.98 29.65 -19.64
CA ALA A 340 -4.98 28.96 -20.43
C ALA A 340 -5.20 27.43 -20.41
N GLY A 341 -5.17 26.80 -21.58
CA GLY A 341 -4.95 25.36 -21.71
C GLY A 341 -3.47 25.10 -21.93
N LEU A 342 -2.87 24.22 -21.12
CA LEU A 342 -1.47 23.84 -21.21
C LEU A 342 -1.36 22.35 -21.53
N ASN A 343 -0.52 22.02 -22.50
CA ASN A 343 0.01 20.68 -22.69
C ASN A 343 1.54 20.79 -22.84
N LEU A 344 2.29 20.14 -21.97
CA LEU A 344 3.75 20.04 -22.03
C LEU A 344 4.11 18.55 -22.03
N ALA A 345 4.85 18.11 -23.04
CA ALA A 345 5.39 16.76 -23.12
C ALA A 345 6.92 16.85 -23.08
N ILE A 346 7.53 16.11 -22.16
CA ILE A 346 8.99 15.97 -22.03
C ILE A 346 9.31 14.51 -22.31
N SER A 347 10.07 14.23 -23.35
CA SER A 347 10.48 12.87 -23.69
C SER A 347 11.48 12.29 -22.69
N SER A 348 11.67 10.98 -22.73
CA SER A 348 12.69 10.28 -21.93
C SER A 348 14.12 10.72 -22.22
N THR A 349 14.39 11.36 -23.37
CA THR A 349 15.71 11.91 -23.73
C THR A 349 15.86 13.38 -23.34
N GLY A 350 14.86 13.98 -22.69
CA GLY A 350 14.88 15.37 -22.22
C GLY A 350 14.51 16.41 -23.29
N THR A 351 14.15 15.99 -24.51
CA THR A 351 13.50 16.91 -25.46
C THR A 351 12.08 17.22 -25.02
N TYR A 352 11.55 18.39 -25.34
CA TYR A 352 10.20 18.76 -24.95
C TYR A 352 9.43 19.42 -26.09
N THR A 353 8.11 19.32 -26.02
CA THR A 353 7.18 20.14 -26.78
C THR A 353 6.17 20.73 -25.82
N TYR A 354 5.71 21.94 -26.10
CA TYR A 354 4.62 22.54 -25.33
C TYR A 354 3.62 23.22 -26.24
N ASN A 355 2.39 23.34 -25.74
CA ASN A 355 1.30 24.05 -26.35
C ASN A 355 0.50 24.78 -25.27
N LEU A 356 0.43 26.10 -25.39
CA LEU A 356 -0.45 26.98 -24.64
C LEU A 356 -1.58 27.41 -25.59
N THR A 357 -2.83 27.32 -25.14
CA THR A 357 -3.99 27.67 -25.96
C THR A 357 -5.00 28.51 -25.17
N ASN A 358 -5.80 29.29 -25.88
CA ASN A 358 -6.96 30.03 -25.36
C ASN A 358 -6.66 31.00 -24.21
N ALA A 359 -5.39 31.33 -24.00
CA ALA A 359 -4.99 32.21 -22.93
C ALA A 359 -5.39 33.66 -23.25
N SER A 360 -5.76 34.41 -22.22
CA SER A 360 -5.86 35.86 -22.28
C SER A 360 -4.94 36.45 -21.23
N ALA A 361 -4.30 37.58 -21.54
CA ALA A 361 -3.43 38.27 -20.61
C ALA A 361 -3.79 39.76 -20.54
N ALA A 362 -3.73 40.33 -19.35
CA ALA A 362 -3.99 41.75 -19.16
C ALA A 362 -3.19 42.34 -18.00
N LEU A 363 -2.83 43.61 -18.11
CA LEU A 363 -2.44 44.41 -16.95
C LEU A 363 -3.69 44.80 -16.16
N VAL A 364 -3.60 44.71 -14.84
CA VAL A 364 -4.69 45.00 -13.90
C VAL A 364 -4.23 46.14 -12.98
N GLY A 365 -5.12 47.08 -12.70
CA GLY A 365 -4.92 48.10 -11.67
C GLY A 365 -3.79 49.11 -11.94
N ILE A 366 -3.23 49.17 -13.16
CA ILE A 366 -2.23 50.19 -13.52
C ILE A 366 -2.94 51.38 -14.16
N PRO A 367 -3.05 52.54 -13.47
CA PRO A 367 -3.73 53.70 -14.03
C PRO A 367 -3.04 54.14 -15.31
N ASN A 368 -3.83 54.60 -16.29
CA ASN A 368 -3.34 55.19 -17.54
C ASN A 368 -2.54 54.24 -18.46
N LEU A 369 -2.51 52.93 -18.15
CA LEU A 369 -1.88 51.92 -18.99
C LEU A 369 -2.82 50.73 -19.14
N THR A 370 -3.26 50.47 -20.37
CA THR A 370 -4.00 49.25 -20.72
C THR A 370 -3.11 48.37 -21.57
N LEU A 371 -2.90 47.13 -21.13
CA LEU A 371 -2.40 46.04 -21.97
C LEU A 371 -3.41 44.92 -21.87
N ALA A 372 -3.93 44.47 -23.01
CA ALA A 372 -4.83 43.33 -23.07
C ALA A 372 -4.56 42.53 -24.34
N ALA A 373 -4.58 41.21 -24.22
CA ALA A 373 -4.44 40.27 -25.31
C ALA A 373 -5.35 39.07 -25.08
N THR A 374 -6.01 38.60 -26.13
CA THR A 374 -6.87 37.39 -26.06
C THR A 374 -6.50 36.41 -27.17
N ASN A 375 -6.88 35.15 -26.99
CA ASN A 375 -6.53 34.05 -27.89
C ASN A 375 -5.00 33.93 -28.07
N ILE A 376 -4.25 34.12 -26.99
CA ILE A 376 -2.83 33.85 -26.95
C ILE A 376 -2.67 32.33 -27.02
N SER A 377 -1.89 31.91 -28.01
CA SER A 377 -1.39 30.55 -28.11
C SER A 377 0.12 30.58 -28.28
N ALA A 378 0.79 29.58 -27.74
CA ALA A 378 2.21 29.41 -27.93
C ALA A 378 2.50 27.93 -28.14
N ASN A 379 3.35 27.61 -29.11
CA ASN A 379 3.86 26.25 -29.25
C ASN A 379 5.36 26.30 -29.49
N GLY A 380 6.04 25.26 -29.05
CA GLY A 380 7.48 25.24 -29.19
C GLY A 380 8.08 23.93 -28.72
N ASP A 381 9.38 23.86 -28.91
CA ASP A 381 10.24 22.76 -28.52
C ASP A 381 11.62 23.30 -28.11
N ALA A 382 12.61 22.42 -27.99
CA ALA A 382 13.98 22.79 -27.65
C ALA A 382 14.66 23.73 -28.65
N THR A 383 14.11 23.92 -29.84
CA THR A 383 14.74 24.63 -30.95
C THR A 383 13.94 25.83 -31.45
N SER A 384 12.65 25.89 -31.14
CA SER A 384 11.79 26.96 -31.61
C SER A 384 10.67 27.29 -30.64
N THR A 385 10.18 28.52 -30.71
CA THR A 385 8.98 28.96 -30.01
C THR A 385 8.23 29.91 -30.93
N ASN A 386 6.96 29.60 -31.18
CA ASN A 386 6.03 30.49 -31.84
C ASN A 386 4.97 30.93 -30.84
N VAL A 387 4.76 32.24 -30.75
CA VAL A 387 3.69 32.84 -29.96
C VAL A 387 2.77 33.56 -30.92
N ASN A 388 1.51 33.17 -30.96
CA ASN A 388 0.45 33.84 -31.70
C ASN A 388 -0.47 34.54 -30.72
N ILE A 389 -0.60 35.85 -30.88
CA ILE A 389 -1.54 36.68 -30.15
C ILE A 389 -2.66 37.05 -31.11
N GLY A 390 -3.91 36.80 -30.72
CA GLY A 390 -5.07 37.23 -31.48
C GLY A 390 -5.27 38.75 -31.37
N THR A 391 -6.41 39.16 -30.82
CA THR A 391 -6.64 40.59 -30.57
C THR A 391 -5.75 41.08 -29.43
N PHE A 392 -5.10 42.22 -29.64
CA PHE A 392 -4.28 42.87 -28.63
C PHE A 392 -4.47 44.38 -28.64
N THR A 393 -4.21 45.01 -27.50
CA THR A 393 -4.18 46.47 -27.34
C THR A 393 -3.17 46.85 -26.28
N LEU A 394 -2.33 47.83 -26.60
CA LEU A 394 -1.53 48.63 -25.69
C LEU A 394 -2.00 50.08 -25.83
N ASP A 395 -2.47 50.68 -24.75
CA ASP A 395 -2.96 52.07 -24.71
C ASP A 395 -2.34 52.81 -23.52
N VAL A 396 -1.72 53.96 -23.79
CA VAL A 396 -1.12 54.85 -22.80
C VAL A 396 -1.99 56.10 -22.69
N ASN A 397 -3.07 56.01 -21.91
CA ASN A 397 -3.99 57.10 -21.63
C ASN A 397 -4.52 57.84 -22.87
N GLY A 398 -4.73 57.13 -23.97
CA GLY A 398 -5.14 57.68 -25.26
C GLY A 398 -4.07 58.50 -26.00
N ASN A 399 -2.88 58.69 -25.41
CA ASN A 399 -1.78 59.42 -26.04
C ASN A 399 -1.05 58.56 -27.08
N ALA A 400 -0.99 57.25 -26.85
CA ALA A 400 -0.40 56.29 -27.77
C ALA A 400 -1.19 54.99 -27.70
N LYS A 401 -1.65 54.51 -28.86
CA LYS A 401 -2.40 53.27 -28.98
C LYS A 401 -1.79 52.38 -30.07
N LEU A 402 -1.44 51.16 -29.68
CA LEU A 402 -1.04 50.08 -30.57
C LEU A 402 -2.04 48.93 -30.40
N SER A 403 -2.78 48.59 -31.44
CA SER A 403 -3.77 47.51 -31.39
C SER A 403 -3.83 46.75 -32.71
N GLY A 404 -4.17 45.48 -32.66
CA GLY A 404 -4.32 44.65 -33.85
C GLY A 404 -5.14 43.39 -33.56
N THR A 405 -5.40 42.62 -34.61
CA THR A 405 -6.17 41.36 -34.55
C THR A 405 -5.31 40.11 -34.66
N ALA A 406 -4.02 40.28 -34.97
CA ALA A 406 -3.04 39.21 -35.02
C ALA A 406 -1.62 39.78 -34.84
N LEU A 407 -0.82 39.13 -34.00
CA LEU A 407 0.61 39.38 -33.84
C LEU A 407 1.31 38.04 -33.60
N THR A 408 2.32 37.73 -34.42
CA THR A 408 3.08 36.48 -34.31
C THR A 408 4.54 36.80 -34.01
N PHE A 409 5.08 36.11 -33.01
CA PHE A 409 6.51 36.08 -32.70
C PHE A 409 7.03 34.68 -32.95
N THR A 410 8.08 34.55 -33.75
CA THR A 410 8.80 33.30 -33.96
C THR A 410 10.24 33.50 -33.53
N ASN A 411 10.67 32.71 -32.56
CA ASN A 411 12.07 32.59 -32.17
C ASN A 411 12.56 31.21 -32.59
N ASN A 412 13.54 31.17 -33.49
CA ASN A 412 14.25 29.95 -33.86
C ASN A 412 15.64 30.03 -33.23
N ALA A 413 16.02 29.00 -32.48
CA ALA A 413 17.35 28.91 -31.87
C ALA A 413 18.49 28.80 -32.90
N SER A 414 18.18 28.78 -34.20
CA SER A 414 19.12 28.87 -35.32
C SER A 414 19.18 30.30 -35.89
N GLY A 415 20.05 31.14 -35.29
CA GLY A 415 20.57 32.34 -35.96
C GLY A 415 20.83 33.58 -35.09
N ILE A 416 21.92 33.56 -34.31
CA ILE A 416 22.83 34.71 -34.20
C ILE A 416 24.21 34.21 -34.65
#